data_AF-A0A1H4WKP7-F1
#
_entry.id   AF-A0A1H4WKP7-F1
#
_cell.length_a   1.000
_cell.length_b   1.000
_cell.length_c   1.000
_cell.angle_alpha   90.00
_cell.angle_beta   90.00
_cell.angle_gamma   90.00
#
_symmetry.space_group_name_H-M   'P 1'
#
loop_
_entity.id
_entity.type
_entity.pdbx_description
1 polymer ?
#
loop_
_entity_poly.entity_id
_entity_poly.type
_entity_poly.pdbx_seq_one_letter_code
_entity_poly.pdbx_strand_id
1 'polypeptide(L)'
;MGFLLLVIVLAALVGVAVAAQRRNQATQLQQREEELEPVRKLAFEDITAFGEDLQRLDGEMLGTQLDESANADYQRALDAYESAKVASDAITRPDDIRHITEIVEDGRYAVACVRARVAGEALPTRRPPCFFDPRHGPAVTDVLWTPPDGVERDVPACALDAERVNAGAEPDIRKVMVGAQRVPYWQGGRAYEPYAAGYYGAFGPMSWMFMGGMMFGGFGTDGAYDGSGDGGSGDSGGDGGDGGGYDGGGDFGGGGDFGGDFGGGGDFGGF
;
A
#
# COMPACT_ATOMS: atom_id res chain seq x y z
N MET A 1 47.15 -26.14 -25.73
CA MET A 1 46.05 -25.46 -26.45
C MET A 1 44.69 -25.79 -25.84
N GLY A 2 44.24 -27.06 -25.82
CA GLY A 2 42.89 -27.43 -25.35
C GLY A 2 42.56 -27.07 -23.89
N PHE A 3 43.51 -27.23 -22.96
CA PHE A 3 43.30 -26.88 -21.55
C PHE A 3 43.08 -25.37 -21.33
N LEU A 4 43.86 -24.52 -22.02
CA LEU A 4 43.71 -23.06 -21.93
C LEU A 4 42.34 -22.59 -22.47
N LEU A 5 41.89 -23.17 -23.59
CA LEU A 5 40.56 -22.87 -24.14
C LEU A 5 39.45 -23.29 -23.17
N LEU A 6 39.58 -24.46 -22.53
CA LEU A 6 38.61 -24.94 -21.54
C LEU A 6 38.54 -24.02 -20.31
N VAL A 7 39.68 -23.53 -19.83
CA VAL A 7 39.74 -22.56 -18.71
C VAL A 7 39.09 -21.23 -19.09
N ILE A 8 39.33 -20.71 -20.30
CA ILE A 8 38.73 -19.46 -20.78
C ILE A 8 37.22 -19.61 -20.92
N VAL A 9 36.73 -20.72 -21.48
CA VAL A 9 35.30 -20.99 -21.60
C VAL A 9 34.64 -21.10 -20.23
N LEU A 10 35.25 -21.81 -19.28
CA LEU A 10 34.75 -21.89 -17.91
C LEU A 10 34.72 -20.51 -17.23
N ALA A 11 35.76 -19.71 -17.37
CA ALA A 11 35.79 -18.35 -16.83
C ALA A 11 34.70 -17.45 -17.42
N ALA A 12 34.45 -17.56 -18.74
CA ALA A 12 33.37 -16.84 -19.41
C ALA A 12 31.99 -17.27 -18.90
N LEU A 13 31.75 -18.58 -18.75
CA LEU A 13 30.49 -19.12 -18.21
C LEU A 13 30.24 -18.66 -16.77
N VAL A 14 31.27 -18.67 -15.92
CA VAL A 14 31.18 -18.15 -14.55
C VAL A 14 30.90 -16.64 -14.55
N GLY A 15 31.57 -15.88 -15.43
CA GLY A 15 31.33 -14.44 -15.59
C GLY A 15 29.89 -14.13 -15.98
N VAL A 16 29.33 -14.87 -16.94
CA VAL A 16 27.92 -14.74 -17.37
C VAL A 16 26.97 -15.11 -16.22
N ALA A 17 27.23 -16.21 -15.52
CA ALA A 17 26.38 -16.64 -14.40
C ALA A 17 26.36 -15.61 -13.26
N VAL A 18 27.52 -15.04 -12.89
CA VAL A 18 27.62 -14.00 -11.85
C VAL A 18 26.94 -12.71 -12.31
N ALA A 19 27.11 -12.29 -13.56
CA ALA A 19 26.45 -11.10 -14.10
C ALA A 19 24.91 -11.26 -14.14
N ALA A 20 24.41 -12.43 -14.56
CA ALA A 20 22.99 -12.76 -14.54
C ALA A 20 22.43 -12.77 -13.12
N GLN A 21 23.14 -13.37 -12.16
CA GLN A 21 22.74 -13.39 -10.75
C GLN A 21 22.66 -11.97 -10.17
N ARG A 22 23.65 -11.12 -10.42
CA ARG A 22 23.65 -9.72 -9.94
C ARG A 22 22.51 -8.91 -10.54
N ARG A 23 22.23 -9.08 -11.83
CA ARG A 23 21.08 -8.42 -12.50
C ARG A 23 19.76 -8.88 -11.89
N ASN A 24 19.57 -10.19 -11.73
CA ASN A 24 18.37 -10.74 -11.12
C ASN A 24 18.18 -10.24 -9.68
N GLN A 25 19.25 -10.17 -8.88
CA GLN A 25 19.19 -9.60 -7.53
C GLN A 25 18.81 -8.12 -7.54
N ALA A 26 19.38 -7.32 -8.44
CA ALA A 26 19.04 -5.90 -8.57
C ALA A 26 17.56 -5.70 -8.97
N THR A 27 17.07 -6.47 -9.95
CA THR A 27 15.66 -6.44 -10.36
C THR A 27 14.72 -6.85 -9.24
N GLN A 28 15.03 -7.91 -8.48
CA GLN A 28 14.21 -8.33 -7.34
C GLN A 28 14.22 -7.35 -6.17
N LEU A 29 15.28 -6.56 -6.00
CA LEU A 29 15.32 -5.49 -5.00
C LEU A 29 14.46 -4.30 -5.46
N GLN A 30 14.54 -3.92 -6.73
CA GLN A 30 13.70 -2.88 -7.30
C GLN A 30 12.22 -3.23 -7.22
N GLN A 31 11.83 -4.44 -7.64
CA GLN A 31 10.44 -4.92 -7.55
C GLN A 31 9.92 -4.91 -6.11
N ARG A 32 10.74 -5.35 -5.15
CA ARG A 32 10.37 -5.31 -3.73
C ARG A 32 10.17 -3.88 -3.23
N GLU A 33 11.01 -2.94 -3.64
CA GLU A 33 10.87 -1.54 -3.24
C GLU A 33 9.62 -0.91 -3.88
N GLU A 34 9.35 -1.20 -5.15
CA GLU A 34 8.15 -0.75 -5.87
C GLU A 34 6.85 -1.29 -5.25
N GLU A 35 6.87 -2.52 -4.72
CA GLU A 35 5.75 -3.09 -3.96
C GLU A 35 5.59 -2.48 -2.56
N LEU A 36 6.70 -2.06 -1.93
CA LEU A 36 6.72 -1.53 -0.56
C LEU A 36 6.38 -0.04 -0.46
N GLU A 37 6.83 0.77 -1.41
CA GLU A 37 6.68 2.24 -1.35
C GLU A 37 5.22 2.69 -1.19
N PRO A 38 4.25 2.17 -1.97
CA PRO A 38 2.86 2.62 -1.87
C PRO A 38 2.25 2.29 -0.51
N VAL A 39 2.63 1.15 0.06
CA VAL A 39 2.16 0.66 1.35
C VAL A 39 2.79 1.47 2.49
N ARG A 40 4.10 1.73 2.43
CA ARG A 40 4.81 2.58 3.39
C ARG A 40 4.22 3.99 3.43
N LYS A 41 3.95 4.57 2.26
CA LYS A 41 3.32 5.89 2.15
C LYS A 41 1.91 5.89 2.75
N LEU A 42 1.12 4.85 2.47
CA LEU A 42 -0.22 4.72 3.03
C LEU A 42 -0.20 4.63 4.56
N ALA A 43 0.69 3.81 5.12
CA ALA A 43 0.90 3.72 6.57
C ALA A 43 1.29 5.07 7.18
N PHE A 44 2.21 5.79 6.54
CA PHE A 44 2.64 7.11 6.98
C PHE A 44 1.49 8.13 7.00
N GLU A 45 0.66 8.15 5.94
CA GLU A 45 -0.51 9.03 5.86
C GLU A 45 -1.53 8.73 6.99
N ASP A 46 -1.77 7.47 7.29
CA ASP A 46 -2.73 7.05 8.33
C ASP A 46 -2.21 7.33 9.75
N ILE A 47 -0.91 7.12 10.00
CA ILE A 47 -0.24 7.50 11.25
C ILE A 47 -0.26 9.01 11.45
N THR A 48 0.02 9.78 10.39
CA THR A 48 -0.03 11.24 10.45
C THR A 48 -1.43 11.72 10.79
N ALA A 49 -2.45 11.20 10.10
CA ALA A 49 -3.84 11.52 10.40
C ALA A 49 -4.21 11.15 11.85
N PHE A 50 -3.72 10.02 12.36
CA PHE A 50 -3.97 9.66 13.76
C PHE A 50 -3.28 10.61 14.75
N GLY A 51 -2.05 11.05 14.46
CA GLY A 51 -1.36 12.09 15.23
C GLY A 51 -2.13 13.42 15.26
N GLU A 52 -2.71 13.84 14.13
CA GLU A 52 -3.58 15.02 14.06
C GLU A 52 -4.85 14.85 14.91
N ASP A 53 -5.41 13.65 14.96
CA ASP A 53 -6.58 13.35 15.81
C ASP A 53 -6.24 13.38 17.29
N LEU A 54 -5.05 12.91 17.68
CA LEU A 54 -4.53 13.05 19.04
C LEU A 54 -4.27 14.50 19.40
N GLN A 55 -3.73 15.31 18.49
CA GLN A 55 -3.56 16.74 18.71
C GLN A 55 -4.92 17.44 18.91
N ARG A 56 -5.94 17.05 18.16
CA ARG A 56 -7.30 17.56 18.34
C ARG A 56 -7.88 17.14 19.68
N LEU A 57 -7.70 15.87 20.06
CA LEU A 57 -8.12 15.36 21.36
C LEU A 57 -7.46 16.15 22.50
N ASP A 58 -6.14 16.40 22.44
CA ASP A 58 -5.43 17.21 23.42
C ASP A 58 -6.10 18.58 23.60
N GLY A 59 -6.40 19.25 22.48
CA GLY A 59 -7.14 20.51 22.47
C GLY A 59 -8.54 20.43 23.09
N GLU A 60 -9.29 19.35 22.83
CA GLU A 60 -10.61 19.09 23.43
C GLU A 60 -10.50 18.84 24.95
N MET A 61 -9.42 18.20 25.40
CA MET A 61 -9.19 17.86 26.80
C MET A 61 -8.57 19.00 27.62
N LEU A 62 -8.10 20.07 26.98
CA LEU A 62 -7.51 21.22 27.66
C LEU A 62 -8.47 21.78 28.74
N GLY A 63 -8.00 21.79 29.99
CA GLY A 63 -8.77 22.28 31.13
C GLY A 63 -9.80 21.28 31.69
N THR A 64 -9.92 20.10 31.11
CA THR A 64 -10.76 19.01 31.61
C THR A 64 -10.00 18.17 32.63
N GLN A 65 -10.61 17.86 33.78
CA GLN A 65 -10.05 16.87 34.71
C GLN A 65 -10.43 15.46 34.25
N LEU A 66 -9.43 14.70 33.80
CA LEU A 66 -9.60 13.29 33.45
C LEU A 66 -9.55 12.43 34.71
N ASP A 67 -10.53 11.55 34.89
CA ASP A 67 -10.45 10.50 35.91
C ASP A 67 -9.41 9.43 35.54
N GLU A 68 -9.17 8.47 36.44
CA GLU A 68 -8.18 7.40 36.21
C GLU A 68 -8.48 6.58 34.94
N SER A 69 -9.75 6.33 34.65
CA SER A 69 -10.13 5.50 33.50
C SER A 69 -9.98 6.26 32.18
N ALA A 70 -10.33 7.55 32.15
CA ALA A 70 -10.12 8.41 31.00
C ALA A 70 -8.63 8.67 30.74
N ASN A 71 -7.82 8.84 31.79
CA ASN A 71 -6.37 8.91 31.64
C ASN A 71 -5.78 7.61 31.08
N ALA A 72 -6.24 6.44 31.54
CA ALA A 72 -5.77 5.16 31.01
C ALA A 72 -6.09 4.98 29.52
N ASP A 73 -7.29 5.38 29.08
CA ASP A 73 -7.66 5.35 27.67
C ASP A 73 -6.88 6.38 26.84
N TYR A 74 -6.59 7.57 27.40
CA TYR A 74 -5.76 8.59 26.76
C TYR A 74 -4.32 8.09 26.55
N GLN A 75 -3.72 7.47 27.58
CA GLN A 75 -2.40 6.86 27.47
C GLN A 75 -2.37 5.74 26.44
N ARG A 76 -3.41 4.88 26.40
CA ARG A 76 -3.51 3.84 25.36
C ARG A 76 -3.51 4.43 23.96
N ALA A 77 -4.17 5.57 23.74
CA ALA A 77 -4.16 6.23 22.44
C ALA A 77 -2.78 6.77 22.05
N LEU A 78 -2.05 7.37 23.01
CA LEU A 78 -0.65 7.81 22.81
C LEU A 78 0.30 6.63 22.54
N ASP A 79 0.18 5.56 23.32
CA ASP A 79 1.00 4.36 23.18
C ASP A 79 0.77 3.69 21.81
N ALA A 80 -0.48 3.69 21.33
CA ALA A 80 -0.80 3.20 19.99
C ALA A 80 -0.11 4.04 18.90
N TYR A 81 -0.09 5.37 19.05
CA TYR A 81 0.59 6.24 18.07
C TYR A 81 2.10 6.00 18.02
N GLU A 82 2.75 5.90 19.18
CA GLU A 82 4.19 5.59 19.23
C GLU A 82 4.48 4.17 18.72
N SER A 83 3.62 3.19 19.06
CA SER A 83 3.74 1.82 18.55
C SER A 83 3.58 1.75 17.03
N ALA A 84 2.65 2.52 16.47
CA ALA A 84 2.43 2.60 15.02
C ALA A 84 3.65 3.19 14.30
N LYS A 85 4.28 4.24 14.86
CA LYS A 85 5.54 4.80 14.33
C LYS A 85 6.66 3.77 14.32
N VAL A 86 6.88 3.09 15.45
CA VAL A 86 7.90 2.04 15.55
C VAL A 86 7.64 0.90 14.57
N ALA A 87 6.39 0.46 14.42
CA ALA A 87 6.01 -0.57 13.47
C ALA A 87 6.21 -0.12 12.01
N SER A 88 5.91 1.15 11.70
CA SER A 88 6.15 1.74 10.38
C SER A 88 7.63 1.84 10.02
N ASP A 89 8.49 2.17 10.98
CA ASP A 89 9.94 2.20 10.77
C ASP A 89 10.50 0.78 10.50
N ALA A 90 9.87 -0.24 11.06
CA ALA A 90 10.25 -1.64 10.92
C ALA A 90 9.63 -2.35 9.70
N ILE A 91 8.88 -1.64 8.84
CA ILE A 91 8.18 -2.25 7.70
C ILE A 91 9.17 -2.78 6.64
N THR A 92 9.07 -4.07 6.32
CA THR A 92 9.94 -4.76 5.35
C THR A 92 9.18 -5.55 4.29
N ARG A 93 7.88 -5.80 4.51
CA ARG A 93 6.99 -6.51 3.60
C ARG A 93 5.66 -5.78 3.49
N PRO A 94 4.97 -5.82 2.32
CA PRO A 94 3.65 -5.20 2.19
C PRO A 94 2.63 -5.67 3.24
N ASP A 95 2.72 -6.94 3.65
CA ASP A 95 1.83 -7.54 4.65
C ASP A 95 1.98 -6.94 6.06
N ASP A 96 3.14 -6.34 6.37
CA ASP A 96 3.43 -5.76 7.69
C ASP A 96 2.49 -4.56 8.00
N ILE A 97 1.93 -3.89 6.98
CA ILE A 97 0.98 -2.78 7.17
C ILE A 97 -0.26 -3.18 7.95
N ARG A 98 -0.65 -4.46 7.88
CA ARG A 98 -1.79 -4.99 8.61
C ARG A 98 -1.66 -4.67 10.09
N HIS A 99 -0.50 -4.95 10.67
CA HIS A 99 -0.23 -4.70 12.07
C HIS A 99 -0.29 -3.20 12.43
N ILE A 100 0.22 -2.35 11.53
CA ILE A 100 0.17 -0.89 11.71
C ILE A 100 -1.28 -0.41 11.76
N THR A 101 -2.12 -0.86 10.81
CA THR A 101 -3.54 -0.46 10.76
C THR A 101 -4.35 -1.00 11.94
N GLU A 102 -4.03 -2.20 12.44
CA GLU A 102 -4.62 -2.74 13.68
C GLU A 102 -4.29 -1.84 14.89
N ILE A 103 -3.03 -1.42 15.03
CA ILE A 103 -2.61 -0.50 16.11
C ILE A 103 -3.33 0.85 15.99
N VAL A 104 -3.40 1.42 14.77
CA VAL A 104 -4.09 2.70 14.54
C VAL A 104 -5.58 2.61 14.85
N GLU A 105 -6.24 1.50 14.48
CA GLU A 105 -7.65 1.26 14.82
C GLU A 105 -7.87 1.19 16.34
N ASP A 106 -7.02 0.42 17.05
CA ASP A 106 -7.04 0.34 18.52
C ASP A 106 -6.88 1.73 19.17
N GLY A 107 -5.95 2.53 18.65
CA GLY A 107 -5.71 3.90 19.10
C GLY A 107 -6.93 4.80 18.89
N ARG A 108 -7.57 4.72 17.72
CA ARG A 108 -8.80 5.50 17.42
C ARG A 108 -9.98 5.09 18.28
N TYR A 109 -10.10 3.80 18.59
CA TYR A 109 -11.10 3.32 19.55
C TYR A 109 -10.82 3.86 20.96
N ALA A 110 -9.55 3.92 21.40
CA ALA A 110 -9.19 4.51 22.68
C ALA A 110 -9.54 6.02 22.75
N VAL A 111 -9.31 6.77 21.67
CA VAL A 111 -9.77 8.17 21.55
C VAL A 111 -11.29 8.29 21.73
N ALA A 112 -12.07 7.40 21.12
CA ALA A 112 -13.52 7.38 21.28
C ALA A 112 -13.94 7.08 22.74
N CYS A 113 -13.24 6.19 23.43
CA CYS A 113 -13.46 5.91 24.84
C CYS A 113 -13.17 7.12 25.74
N VAL A 114 -12.08 7.87 25.49
CA VAL A 114 -11.77 9.10 26.23
C VAL A 114 -12.93 10.10 26.12
N ARG A 115 -13.38 10.37 24.89
CA ARG A 115 -14.49 11.30 24.62
C ARG A 115 -15.76 10.87 25.33
N ALA A 116 -16.13 9.60 25.24
CA ALA A 116 -17.33 9.07 25.90
C ALA A 116 -17.27 9.23 27.43
N ARG A 117 -16.12 8.94 28.06
CA ARG A 117 -15.97 9.12 29.52
C ARG A 117 -16.09 10.57 29.95
N VAL A 118 -15.42 11.47 29.23
CA VAL A 118 -15.47 12.90 29.53
C VAL A 118 -16.87 13.47 29.34
N ALA A 119 -17.62 12.98 28.35
CA ALA A 119 -19.01 13.34 28.13
C ALA A 119 -20.00 12.68 29.12
N GLY A 120 -19.55 11.72 29.94
CA GLY A 120 -20.43 10.93 30.82
C GLY A 120 -21.34 9.97 30.06
N GLU A 121 -20.95 9.60 28.84
CA GLU A 121 -21.69 8.69 27.96
C GLU A 121 -21.28 7.23 28.19
N ALA A 122 -22.09 6.30 27.68
CA ALA A 122 -21.72 4.90 27.65
C ALA A 122 -20.50 4.70 26.74
N LEU A 123 -19.60 3.80 27.11
CA LEU A 123 -18.46 3.47 26.26
C LEU A 123 -18.92 2.97 24.89
N PRO A 124 -18.25 3.38 23.80
CA PRO A 124 -18.61 2.95 22.47
C PRO A 124 -18.50 1.42 22.37
N THR A 125 -19.44 0.80 21.65
CA THR A 125 -19.30 -0.61 21.29
C THR A 125 -18.15 -0.73 20.28
N ARG A 126 -17.32 -1.77 20.40
CA ARG A 126 -16.27 -2.02 19.42
C ARG A 126 -16.89 -2.44 18.09
N ARG A 127 -16.95 -1.50 17.15
CA ARG A 127 -17.46 -1.65 15.78
C ARG A 127 -16.31 -1.50 14.78
N PRO A 128 -16.44 -2.01 13.55
CA PRO A 128 -15.49 -1.69 12.50
C PRO A 128 -15.34 -0.18 12.32
N PRO A 129 -14.19 0.30 11.82
CA PRO A 129 -14.05 1.71 11.46
C PRO A 129 -14.97 2.05 10.27
N CYS A 130 -15.13 3.35 9.98
CA CYS A 130 -15.88 3.79 8.81
C CYS A 130 -15.37 3.10 7.54
N PHE A 131 -16.29 2.51 6.76
CA PHE A 131 -15.98 1.81 5.52
C PHE A 131 -15.37 2.72 4.46
N PHE A 132 -15.89 3.95 4.36
CA PHE A 132 -15.50 4.91 3.32
C PHE A 132 -14.09 5.44 3.56
N ASP A 133 -13.74 5.76 4.81
CA ASP A 133 -12.39 6.08 5.23
C ASP A 133 -12.13 5.56 6.67
N PRO A 134 -11.28 4.54 6.85
CA PRO A 134 -10.95 4.03 8.18
C PRO A 134 -10.42 5.11 9.15
N ARG A 135 -9.83 6.19 8.61
CA ARG A 135 -9.30 7.31 9.39
C ARG A 135 -10.39 8.15 10.06
N HIS A 136 -11.67 7.97 9.74
CA HIS A 136 -12.74 8.63 10.50
C HIS A 136 -13.00 7.97 11.85
N GLY A 137 -12.41 6.81 12.13
CA GLY A 137 -12.58 6.08 13.39
C GLY A 137 -13.80 5.16 13.42
N PRO A 138 -14.23 4.71 14.61
CA PRO A 138 -15.29 3.71 14.76
C PRO A 138 -16.60 4.14 14.10
N ALA A 139 -17.24 3.21 13.39
CA ALA A 139 -18.58 3.44 12.86
C ALA A 139 -19.62 3.54 13.99
N VAL A 140 -20.64 4.37 13.78
CA VAL A 140 -21.76 4.54 14.73
C VAL A 140 -23.03 3.84 14.27
N THR A 141 -23.15 3.59 12.97
CA THR A 141 -24.28 2.92 12.33
C THR A 141 -23.82 2.18 11.09
N ASP A 142 -24.65 1.28 10.59
CA ASP A 142 -24.53 0.78 9.21
C ASP A 142 -25.45 1.61 8.31
N VAL A 143 -25.05 1.82 7.06
CA VAL A 143 -25.85 2.48 6.03
C VAL A 143 -25.94 1.63 4.78
N LEU A 144 -27.11 1.65 4.15
CA LEU A 144 -27.36 1.01 2.88
C LEU A 144 -26.71 1.85 1.76
N TRP A 145 -25.70 1.31 1.09
CA TRP A 145 -24.93 2.02 0.09
C TRP A 145 -24.72 1.18 -1.17
N THR A 146 -24.86 1.83 -2.33
CA THR A 146 -24.60 1.24 -3.64
C THR A 146 -23.37 1.91 -4.26
N PRO A 147 -22.25 1.18 -4.49
CA PRO A 147 -21.13 1.72 -5.24
C PRO A 147 -21.51 1.96 -6.71
N PRO A 148 -20.83 2.87 -7.43
CA PRO A 148 -21.13 3.18 -8.82
C PRO A 148 -21.26 1.96 -9.75
N ASP A 149 -20.41 0.95 -9.57
CA ASP A 149 -20.37 -0.27 -10.40
C ASP A 149 -20.73 -1.54 -9.62
N GLY A 150 -21.47 -1.41 -8.52
CA GLY A 150 -21.69 -2.53 -7.60
C GLY A 150 -23.13 -2.73 -7.15
N VAL A 151 -23.30 -3.78 -6.35
CA VAL A 151 -24.58 -4.07 -5.69
C VAL A 151 -24.70 -3.31 -4.37
N GLU A 152 -25.93 -2.92 -4.07
CA GLU A 152 -26.34 -2.38 -2.78
C GLU A 152 -25.94 -3.30 -1.62
N ARG A 153 -25.45 -2.71 -0.53
CA ARG A 153 -25.02 -3.43 0.67
C ARG A 153 -25.01 -2.53 1.90
N ASP A 154 -25.15 -3.12 3.08
CA ASP A 154 -24.92 -2.42 4.34
C ASP A 154 -23.41 -2.28 4.59
N VAL A 155 -22.95 -1.05 4.87
CA VAL A 155 -21.57 -0.76 5.26
C VAL A 155 -21.51 0.04 6.55
N PRO A 156 -20.54 -0.23 7.46
CA PRO A 156 -20.36 0.56 8.66
C PRO A 156 -19.88 1.97 8.32
N ALA A 157 -20.51 3.00 8.88
CA ALA A 157 -20.17 4.39 8.60
C ALA A 157 -20.02 5.22 9.89
N CYS A 158 -19.10 6.20 9.83
CA CYS A 158 -19.06 7.26 10.84
C CYS A 158 -20.32 8.13 10.72
N ALA A 159 -20.60 8.95 11.74
CA ALA A 159 -21.80 9.79 11.76
C ALA A 159 -21.90 10.70 10.52
N LEU A 160 -20.77 11.27 10.09
CA LEU A 160 -20.73 12.23 8.99
C LEU A 160 -20.97 11.57 7.62
N ASP A 161 -20.34 10.42 7.36
CA ASP A 161 -20.57 9.71 6.09
C ASP A 161 -21.95 9.05 6.05
N ALA A 162 -22.46 8.60 7.20
CA ALA A 162 -23.83 8.13 7.28
C ALA A 162 -24.83 9.23 6.88
N GLU A 163 -24.60 10.46 7.34
CA GLU A 163 -25.42 11.62 6.95
C GLU A 163 -25.30 11.92 5.45
N ARG A 164 -24.08 11.92 4.89
CA ARG A 164 -23.84 12.13 3.45
C ARG A 164 -24.59 11.11 2.61
N VAL A 165 -24.43 9.82 2.91
CA VAL A 165 -25.08 8.73 2.17
C VAL A 165 -26.61 8.85 2.24
N ASN A 166 -27.16 9.09 3.44
CA ASN A 166 -28.60 9.26 3.62
C ASN A 166 -29.16 10.50 2.90
N ALA A 167 -28.35 11.54 2.72
CA ALA A 167 -28.69 12.72 1.94
C ALA A 167 -28.51 12.52 0.41
N GLY A 168 -28.04 11.35 -0.03
CA GLY A 168 -27.72 11.08 -1.44
C GLY A 168 -26.45 11.78 -1.93
N ALA A 169 -25.60 12.26 -1.01
CA ALA A 169 -24.29 12.83 -1.31
C ALA A 169 -23.20 11.76 -1.33
N GLU A 170 -22.10 12.04 -2.03
CA GLU A 170 -20.93 11.16 -1.99
C GLU A 170 -20.29 11.17 -0.59
N PRO A 171 -20.02 10.00 0.01
CA PRO A 171 -19.25 9.91 1.24
C PRO A 171 -17.78 10.31 0.99
N ASP A 172 -17.05 10.63 2.06
CA ASP A 172 -15.63 10.95 1.95
C ASP A 172 -14.80 9.66 1.85
N ILE A 173 -14.55 9.23 0.62
CA ILE A 173 -13.89 7.96 0.32
C ILE A 173 -12.37 8.10 0.35
N ARG A 174 -11.71 7.26 1.15
CA ARG A 174 -10.26 7.07 1.13
C ARG A 174 -9.80 6.54 -0.21
N LYS A 175 -9.03 7.36 -0.94
CA LYS A 175 -8.42 7.00 -2.22
C LYS A 175 -6.92 6.74 -2.08
N VAL A 176 -6.44 5.71 -2.79
CA VAL A 176 -5.04 5.31 -2.93
C VAL A 176 -4.58 5.46 -4.38
N MET A 177 -3.27 5.50 -4.61
CA MET A 177 -2.69 5.60 -5.95
C MET A 177 -2.50 4.21 -6.55
N VAL A 178 -3.03 3.96 -7.74
CA VAL A 178 -2.67 2.80 -8.57
C VAL A 178 -2.13 3.34 -9.89
N GLY A 179 -0.82 3.22 -10.10
CA GLY A 179 -0.15 3.94 -11.19
C GLY A 179 -0.40 5.46 -11.08
N ALA A 180 -0.98 6.05 -12.13
CA ALA A 180 -1.32 7.47 -12.17
C ALA A 180 -2.75 7.81 -11.67
N GLN A 181 -3.56 6.83 -11.32
CA GLN A 181 -4.97 7.02 -10.96
C GLN A 181 -5.20 6.98 -9.44
N ARG A 182 -6.14 7.79 -8.95
CA ARG A 182 -6.66 7.70 -7.58
C ARG A 182 -7.97 6.91 -7.57
N VAL A 183 -7.93 5.74 -6.96
CA VAL A 183 -9.09 4.85 -6.81
C VAL A 183 -9.41 4.65 -5.33
N PRO A 184 -10.66 4.34 -4.94
CA PRO A 184 -10.97 3.90 -3.59
C PRO A 184 -10.01 2.80 -3.12
N TYR A 185 -9.63 2.79 -1.83
CA TYR A 185 -8.61 1.86 -1.33
C TYR A 185 -8.96 0.39 -1.60
N TRP A 186 -10.24 0.04 -1.57
CA TRP A 186 -10.74 -1.31 -1.86
C TRP A 186 -10.66 -1.71 -3.33
N GLN A 187 -10.47 -0.75 -4.24
CA GLN A 187 -10.18 -0.98 -5.67
C GLN A 187 -8.68 -0.89 -5.97
N GLY A 188 -7.83 -0.72 -4.95
CA GLY A 188 -6.38 -0.61 -5.11
C GLY A 188 -5.69 -1.87 -5.64
N GLY A 189 -6.40 -3.00 -5.71
CA GLY A 189 -5.85 -4.31 -6.03
C GLY A 189 -5.15 -4.98 -4.84
N ARG A 190 -4.50 -6.13 -5.10
CA ARG A 190 -3.96 -7.03 -4.06
C ARG A 190 -2.93 -6.40 -3.13
N ALA A 191 -2.20 -5.37 -3.58
CA ALA A 191 -1.23 -4.67 -2.76
C ALA A 191 -1.85 -3.98 -1.53
N TYR A 192 -3.15 -3.64 -1.58
CA TYR A 192 -3.88 -2.98 -0.50
C TYR A 192 -4.78 -3.94 0.30
N GLU A 193 -4.82 -5.23 -0.04
CA GLU A 193 -5.56 -6.22 0.76
C GLU A 193 -5.09 -6.30 2.22
N PRO A 194 -3.77 -6.31 2.53
CA PRO A 194 -3.30 -6.36 3.92
C PRO A 194 -3.69 -5.12 4.73
N TYR A 195 -3.75 -3.95 4.06
CA TYR A 195 -4.20 -2.69 4.65
C TYR A 195 -5.66 -2.78 5.11
N ALA A 196 -6.55 -3.23 4.22
CA ALA A 196 -7.96 -3.42 4.60
C ALA A 196 -8.11 -4.55 5.63
N ALA A 197 -7.32 -5.62 5.52
CA ALA A 197 -7.36 -6.74 6.44
C ALA A 197 -7.00 -6.32 7.88
N GLY A 198 -6.11 -5.35 8.08
CA GLY A 198 -5.79 -4.90 9.43
C GLY A 198 -6.91 -4.08 10.08
N TYR A 199 -7.57 -3.21 9.31
CA TYR A 199 -8.73 -2.46 9.82
C TYR A 199 -9.98 -3.32 10.05
N TYR A 200 -10.25 -4.27 9.16
CA TYR A 200 -11.54 -4.98 9.12
C TYR A 200 -11.46 -6.46 9.51
N GLY A 201 -10.25 -7.03 9.63
CA GLY A 201 -10.03 -8.46 9.85
C GLY A 201 -10.58 -8.99 11.17
N ALA A 202 -10.67 -8.14 12.20
CA ALA A 202 -11.26 -8.48 13.49
C ALA A 202 -12.80 -8.58 13.44
N PHE A 203 -13.43 -8.14 12.35
CA PHE A 203 -14.89 -8.01 12.22
C PHE A 203 -15.42 -9.00 11.17
N GLY A 204 -15.80 -10.20 11.61
CA GLY A 204 -16.07 -11.38 10.76
C GLY A 204 -16.80 -11.13 9.42
N PRO A 205 -17.99 -10.49 9.38
CA PRO A 205 -18.70 -10.25 8.12
C PRO A 205 -17.95 -9.32 7.16
N MET A 206 -17.23 -8.33 7.70
CA MET A 206 -16.43 -7.38 6.92
C MET A 206 -15.12 -8.01 6.45
N SER A 207 -14.52 -8.91 7.24
CA SER A 207 -13.34 -9.65 6.79
C SER A 207 -13.67 -10.43 5.52
N TRP A 208 -14.85 -11.04 5.40
CA TRP A 208 -15.31 -11.72 4.18
C TRP A 208 -15.55 -10.77 2.99
N MET A 209 -15.92 -9.52 3.24
CA MET A 209 -16.13 -8.53 2.17
C MET A 209 -14.82 -8.11 1.50
N PHE A 210 -13.73 -8.01 2.27
CA PHE A 210 -12.40 -7.66 1.78
C PHE A 210 -11.52 -8.87 1.45
N MET A 211 -11.76 -10.03 2.06
CA MET A 211 -11.02 -11.26 1.83
C MET A 211 -11.54 -11.99 0.58
N GLY A 212 -10.64 -12.45 -0.28
CA GLY A 212 -10.98 -13.25 -1.46
C GLY A 212 -11.44 -12.45 -2.69
N GLY A 213 -11.23 -11.13 -2.71
CA GLY A 213 -11.37 -10.31 -3.91
C GLY A 213 -12.80 -9.90 -4.30
N MET A 214 -13.81 -10.06 -3.43
CA MET A 214 -15.16 -9.54 -3.76
C MET A 214 -15.20 -8.01 -3.88
N MET A 215 -14.38 -7.28 -3.11
CA MET A 215 -14.16 -5.84 -3.31
C MET A 215 -12.92 -5.52 -4.17
N PHE A 216 -11.88 -6.35 -4.09
CA PHE A 216 -10.59 -6.14 -4.74
C PHE A 216 -10.48 -6.77 -6.14
N GLY A 217 -11.58 -7.21 -6.75
CA GLY A 217 -11.62 -7.66 -8.15
C GLY A 217 -11.17 -9.10 -8.41
N GLY A 218 -11.20 -9.99 -7.41
CA GLY A 218 -10.82 -11.41 -7.49
C GLY A 218 -11.63 -12.28 -8.48
N PHE A 219 -12.58 -11.68 -9.20
CA PHE A 219 -13.12 -12.24 -10.43
C PHE A 219 -12.67 -11.40 -11.65
N GLY A 220 -11.40 -11.55 -12.04
CA GLY A 220 -11.01 -11.48 -13.44
C GLY A 220 -10.49 -10.17 -14.02
N THR A 221 -9.92 -9.25 -13.23
CA THR A 221 -9.28 -8.03 -13.79
C THR A 221 -7.76 -7.98 -13.68
N ASP A 222 -7.10 -9.08 -13.33
CA ASP A 222 -5.64 -9.19 -13.17
C ASP A 222 -4.84 -9.10 -14.49
N GLY A 223 -5.42 -8.51 -15.56
CA GLY A 223 -4.78 -8.41 -16.87
C GLY A 223 -5.24 -7.25 -17.76
N ALA A 224 -5.98 -6.26 -17.25
CA ALA A 224 -6.58 -5.21 -18.10
C ALA A 224 -5.99 -3.79 -17.92
N TYR A 225 -4.86 -3.64 -17.22
CA TYR A 225 -4.16 -2.35 -17.06
C TYR A 225 -2.72 -2.35 -17.63
N ASP A 226 -2.41 -3.32 -18.50
CA ASP A 226 -1.37 -3.20 -19.52
C ASP A 226 -2.03 -2.55 -20.74
N GLY A 227 -1.81 -1.24 -20.91
CA GLY A 227 -2.43 -0.45 -21.96
C GLY A 227 -1.59 0.75 -22.35
N SER A 228 -0.32 0.53 -22.67
CA SER A 228 0.42 1.42 -23.58
C SER A 228 0.34 0.80 -24.97
N GLY A 229 -0.47 1.43 -25.82
CA GLY A 229 -0.98 0.83 -27.04
C GLY A 229 0.03 0.61 -28.16
N ASP A 230 -0.35 -0.28 -29.07
CA ASP A 230 -0.39 0.03 -30.49
C ASP A 230 -1.46 -0.85 -31.16
N GLY A 231 -2.18 -0.26 -32.11
CA GLY A 231 -3.30 -0.88 -32.81
C GLY A 231 -2.84 -1.83 -33.90
N GLY A 232 -3.68 -2.83 -34.21
CA GLY A 232 -3.43 -3.70 -35.34
C GLY A 232 -4.33 -4.92 -35.40
N SER A 233 -5.62 -4.71 -35.65
CA SER A 233 -6.51 -5.74 -36.18
C SER A 233 -5.96 -6.29 -37.50
N GLY A 234 -5.68 -7.58 -37.57
CA GLY A 234 -5.26 -8.28 -38.78
C GLY A 234 -5.47 -9.78 -38.66
N ASP A 235 -6.68 -10.22 -38.98
CA ASP A 235 -7.01 -11.60 -39.33
C ASP A 235 -6.22 -12.03 -40.57
N SER A 236 -5.50 -13.16 -40.52
CA SER A 236 -5.11 -13.96 -41.69
C SER A 236 -4.54 -15.32 -41.26
N GLY A 237 -5.07 -16.37 -41.88
CA GLY A 237 -4.82 -17.78 -41.64
C GLY A 237 -3.40 -18.27 -41.91
N GLY A 238 -3.15 -19.51 -41.52
CA GLY A 238 -1.83 -20.13 -41.53
C GLY A 238 -1.36 -20.71 -42.87
N ASP A 239 -0.06 -20.97 -42.90
CA ASP A 239 0.67 -22.09 -43.53
C ASP A 239 2.14 -21.90 -43.08
N GLY A 240 2.91 -22.89 -42.61
CA GLY A 240 3.41 -23.99 -43.42
C GLY A 240 4.59 -23.53 -44.29
N GLY A 241 5.85 -23.64 -43.82
CA GLY A 241 7.00 -23.27 -44.66
C GLY A 241 8.38 -23.30 -44.01
N ASP A 242 9.09 -24.39 -44.27
CA ASP A 242 10.52 -24.64 -44.08
C ASP A 242 11.41 -23.71 -44.93
N GLY A 243 12.67 -23.48 -44.55
CA GLY A 243 13.63 -22.79 -45.42
C GLY A 243 14.80 -22.10 -44.72
N GLY A 244 15.90 -22.82 -44.54
CA GLY A 244 17.21 -22.24 -44.21
C GLY A 244 17.82 -21.43 -45.37
N GLY A 245 18.80 -20.59 -45.04
CA GLY A 245 19.60 -19.85 -46.02
C GLY A 245 20.55 -18.88 -45.33
N TYR A 246 21.84 -19.13 -45.52
CA TYR A 246 23.02 -18.45 -44.97
C TYR A 246 23.52 -17.35 -45.93
N ASP A 247 24.56 -16.62 -45.47
CA ASP A 247 25.40 -15.60 -46.15
C ASP A 247 24.88 -14.15 -46.11
N GLY A 248 25.66 -13.12 -45.76
CA GLY A 248 27.08 -13.00 -45.45
C GLY A 248 27.52 -11.53 -45.53
N GLY A 249 28.65 -11.20 -44.89
CA GLY A 249 29.46 -9.98 -45.11
C GLY A 249 28.99 -8.71 -44.38
N GLY A 250 29.72 -8.24 -43.35
CA GLY A 250 30.80 -7.23 -43.46
C GLY A 250 30.21 -5.86 -43.09
N ASP A 251 30.80 -4.94 -42.33
CA ASP A 251 32.21 -4.62 -42.12
C ASP A 251 32.36 -3.67 -40.91
N PHE A 252 33.62 -3.42 -40.56
CA PHE A 252 34.18 -2.75 -39.38
C PHE A 252 33.99 -1.23 -39.27
N GLY A 253 34.17 -0.72 -38.03
CA GLY A 253 34.58 0.67 -37.71
C GLY A 253 33.64 1.35 -36.72
N GLY A 254 34.05 1.99 -35.62
CA GLY A 254 35.34 2.38 -35.05
C GLY A 254 35.08 2.92 -33.62
N GLY A 255 36.06 2.80 -32.71
CA GLY A 255 36.68 3.93 -31.99
C GLY A 255 35.69 4.78 -31.18
N GLY A 256 35.61 4.72 -29.85
CA GLY A 256 36.69 4.92 -28.88
C GLY A 256 36.50 6.30 -28.26
N ASP A 257 36.18 6.36 -26.96
CA ASP A 257 36.53 7.45 -26.04
C ASP A 257 36.11 7.06 -24.61
N PHE A 258 37.07 6.47 -23.89
CA PHE A 258 37.06 6.35 -22.43
C PHE A 258 38.17 7.27 -21.89
N GLY A 259 37.75 8.38 -21.30
CA GLY A 259 38.54 9.27 -20.45
C GLY A 259 37.53 10.23 -19.82
N GLY A 260 37.37 10.37 -18.52
CA GLY A 260 38.25 10.11 -17.40
C GLY A 260 38.18 11.38 -16.54
N ASP A 261 37.73 11.30 -15.30
CA ASP A 261 38.35 12.10 -14.24
C ASP A 261 38.11 11.48 -12.86
N PHE A 262 39.20 11.45 -12.11
CA PHE A 262 39.36 10.92 -10.77
C PHE A 262 39.90 12.10 -9.96
N GLY A 263 39.14 12.55 -8.96
CA GLY A 263 39.58 13.57 -8.01
C GLY A 263 38.39 14.43 -7.58
N GLY A 264 38.16 14.73 -6.30
CA GLY A 264 38.94 14.55 -5.10
C GLY A 264 38.42 15.56 -4.06
N GLY A 265 38.66 15.30 -2.78
CA GLY A 265 38.61 16.31 -1.73
C GLY A 265 37.25 16.50 -1.06
N GLY A 266 37.17 16.05 0.20
CA GLY A 266 36.12 16.51 1.11
C GLY A 266 36.43 17.90 1.67
N ASP A 267 35.42 18.51 2.30
CA ASP A 267 35.63 19.26 3.53
C ASP A 267 34.34 19.32 4.36
N PHE A 268 34.51 19.25 5.68
CA PHE A 268 33.48 19.36 6.70
C PHE A 268 33.45 20.80 7.23
N GLY A 269 32.28 21.41 7.27
CA GLY A 269 31.98 22.62 8.04
C GLY A 269 30.49 22.94 7.86
N GLY A 270 29.65 23.04 8.89
CA GLY A 270 29.89 23.54 10.23
C GLY A 270 29.31 24.95 10.32
N PHE A 271 27.98 25.05 10.36
CA PHE A 271 27.21 26.21 10.83
C PHE A 271 25.94 25.70 11.49
#